data_AF-A0A1S3QLD6-F1
#
_entry.id   AF-A0A1S3QLD6-F1
#
_cell.length_a   1.000
_cell.length_b   1.000
_cell.length_c   1.000
_cell.angle_alpha   90.00
_cell.angle_beta   90.00
_cell.angle_gamma   90.00
#
_symmetry.space_group_name_H-M   'P 1'
#
loop_
_entity.id
_entity.type
_entity.pdbx_description
1 polymer ?
#
loop_
_entity_poly.entity_id
_entity_poly.type
_entity_poly.pdbx_seq_one_letter_code
_entity_poly.pdbx_strand_id
1 'polypeptide(L)'
;METGVKPEDLCQDPEYAGRLEYHGDKEKDCTLRIKDLRERDSSTYLFRLLTDQEGGTYTGSPGVTLSVTGLQVKVTGGHQDKTLTCITTCTLTDNPTFIWYKNGQRLDEPTSQQYSVNSYYSDSYSCAVEGHEDHHSPAVCVQGQICKRVTYTKRRICVFKGSTVDISCTYVGYVTSSLWFSPKRSASWINKLTPEDLTRNPGYAGRVEYAGRESGTYKGPFTLRITDLREEDSAEYRFTFKTIQL
;
A
#
# COMPACT_ATOMS: atom_id res chain seq x y z
N MET A 1 -12.91 -26.51 34.00
CA MET A 1 -12.04 -25.75 34.91
C MET A 1 -10.80 -25.40 34.11
N GLU A 2 -10.81 -24.25 33.44
CA GLU A 2 -9.60 -23.69 32.85
C GLU A 2 -8.99 -22.69 33.83
N THR A 3 -7.67 -22.73 33.90
CA THR A 3 -6.79 -22.17 34.92
C THR A 3 -6.94 -20.66 35.11
N GLY A 4 -6.89 -20.22 36.37
CA GLY A 4 -6.94 -18.82 36.80
C GLY A 4 -5.71 -17.98 36.43
N VAL A 5 -5.44 -17.87 35.13
CA VAL A 5 -4.48 -16.89 34.60
C VAL A 5 -5.16 -15.53 34.65
N LYS A 6 -4.55 -14.58 35.37
CA LYS A 6 -5.03 -13.19 35.41
C LYS A 6 -4.95 -12.64 33.97
N PRO A 7 -6.03 -12.07 33.41
CA PRO A 7 -5.99 -11.41 32.11
C PRO A 7 -4.87 -10.36 32.09
N GLU A 8 -3.99 -10.46 31.10
CA GLU A 8 -2.88 -9.54 30.91
C GLU A 8 -3.38 -8.27 30.22
N ASP A 9 -2.95 -7.12 30.74
CA ASP A 9 -3.27 -5.82 30.12
C ASP A 9 -2.31 -5.59 28.96
N LEU A 10 -2.85 -5.40 27.76
CA LEU A 10 -2.08 -5.15 26.54
C LEU A 10 -1.15 -3.93 26.66
N CYS A 11 -1.47 -2.96 27.53
CA CYS A 11 -0.59 -1.82 27.77
C CYS A 11 0.73 -2.20 28.47
N GLN A 12 0.75 -3.35 29.16
CA GLN A 12 1.93 -3.87 29.84
C GLN A 12 2.74 -4.82 28.95
N ASP A 13 2.15 -5.28 27.84
CA ASP A 13 2.83 -6.17 26.90
C ASP A 13 3.84 -5.36 26.06
N PRO A 14 5.15 -5.65 26.15
CA PRO A 14 6.19 -4.99 25.38
C PRO A 14 5.98 -5.08 23.87
N GLU A 15 5.26 -6.11 23.36
CA GLU A 15 4.96 -6.23 21.94
C GLU A 15 4.09 -5.08 21.43
N TYR A 16 3.28 -4.48 22.29
CA TYR A 16 2.35 -3.41 21.94
C TYR A 16 2.86 -2.01 22.34
N ALA A 17 4.06 -1.92 22.93
CA ALA A 17 4.68 -0.67 23.34
C ALA A 17 4.77 0.32 22.16
N GLY A 18 4.21 1.52 22.37
CA GLY A 18 4.17 2.59 21.35
C GLY A 18 3.19 2.38 20.19
N ARG A 19 2.47 1.26 20.16
CA ARG A 19 1.47 0.93 19.11
C ARG A 19 0.03 1.12 19.56
N LEU A 20 -0.23 1.15 20.87
CA LEU A 20 -1.58 1.29 21.42
C LEU A 20 -1.94 2.76 21.68
N GLU A 21 -3.17 3.09 21.33
CA GLU A 21 -3.82 4.33 21.74
C GLU A 21 -5.22 4.02 22.24
N TYR A 22 -5.52 4.45 23.45
CA TYR A 22 -6.89 4.42 23.95
C TYR A 22 -7.60 5.72 23.54
N HIS A 23 -8.64 5.57 22.72
CA HIS A 23 -9.46 6.69 22.21
C HIS A 23 -10.81 6.80 22.96
N GLY A 24 -11.08 5.89 23.88
CA GLY A 24 -12.30 5.91 24.68
C GLY A 24 -12.39 7.05 25.69
N ASP A 25 -13.61 7.35 26.13
CA ASP A 25 -13.93 8.34 27.16
C ASP A 25 -13.96 7.74 28.58
N LYS A 26 -13.75 6.42 28.71
CA LYS A 26 -13.87 5.63 29.95
C LYS A 26 -15.28 5.59 30.53
N GLU A 27 -16.29 6.01 29.79
CA GLU A 27 -17.70 5.94 30.17
C GLU A 27 -18.50 5.06 29.21
N LYS A 28 -18.67 5.54 27.97
CA LYS A 28 -19.48 4.88 26.92
C LYS A 28 -18.63 4.38 25.77
N ASP A 29 -17.55 5.08 25.47
CA ASP A 29 -16.60 4.72 24.44
C ASP A 29 -15.38 4.03 25.09
N CYS A 30 -15.14 2.79 24.64
CA CYS A 30 -14.03 1.96 25.08
C CYS A 30 -13.08 1.62 23.94
N THR A 31 -12.99 2.48 22.92
CA THR A 31 -12.20 2.25 21.71
C THR A 31 -10.71 2.16 22.00
N LEU A 32 -10.12 1.03 21.60
CA LEU A 32 -8.68 0.81 21.53
C LEU A 32 -8.24 0.84 20.06
N ARG A 33 -7.20 1.61 19.76
CA ARG A 33 -6.55 1.64 18.45
C ARG A 33 -5.18 0.99 18.55
N ILE A 34 -4.92 0.04 17.66
CA ILE A 34 -3.61 -0.57 17.47
C ILE A 34 -3.02 -0.06 16.15
N LYS A 35 -1.82 0.52 16.20
CA LYS A 35 -1.06 0.98 15.04
C LYS A 35 -0.06 -0.09 14.60
N ASP A 36 0.41 0.02 13.35
CA ASP A 36 1.44 -0.85 12.78
C ASP A 36 1.14 -2.34 13.03
N LEU A 37 -0.07 -2.75 12.61
CA LEU A 37 -0.57 -4.11 12.74
C LEU A 37 0.33 -5.10 12.01
N ARG A 38 0.47 -6.28 12.61
CA ARG A 38 1.29 -7.40 12.13
C ARG A 38 0.42 -8.65 12.12
N GLU A 39 0.78 -9.63 11.29
CA GLU A 39 0.04 -10.90 11.24
C GLU A 39 -0.06 -11.57 12.62
N ARG A 40 1.00 -11.46 13.43
CA ARG A 40 1.04 -11.97 14.82
C ARG A 40 0.10 -11.27 15.80
N ASP A 41 -0.39 -10.07 15.46
CA ASP A 41 -1.39 -9.38 16.28
C ASP A 41 -2.80 -9.96 16.05
N SER A 42 -2.96 -10.94 15.14
CA SER A 42 -4.21 -11.68 14.98
C SER A 42 -4.53 -12.47 16.24
N SER A 43 -5.63 -12.13 16.90
CA SER A 43 -6.04 -12.74 18.17
C SER A 43 -7.49 -12.38 18.50
N THR A 44 -8.01 -12.96 19.57
CA THR A 44 -9.27 -12.51 20.19
C THR A 44 -8.97 -11.53 21.31
N TYR A 45 -9.41 -10.30 21.14
CA TYR A 45 -9.23 -9.21 22.09
C TYR A 45 -10.46 -9.12 23.00
N LEU A 46 -10.22 -9.05 24.30
CA LEU A 46 -11.26 -8.97 25.31
C LEU A 46 -11.23 -7.59 25.96
N PHE A 47 -12.39 -6.95 26.03
CA PHE A 47 -12.55 -5.76 26.85
C PHE A 47 -12.89 -6.16 28.28
N ARG A 48 -12.18 -5.58 29.24
CA ARG A 48 -12.43 -5.78 30.67
C ARG A 48 -12.71 -4.46 31.36
N LEU A 49 -13.91 -4.35 31.93
CA LEU A 49 -14.32 -3.27 32.81
C LEU A 49 -13.95 -3.61 34.25
N LEU A 50 -13.36 -2.65 34.95
CA LEU A 50 -13.06 -2.72 36.38
C LEU A 50 -13.85 -1.61 37.08
N THR A 51 -14.74 -1.99 38.00
CA THR A 51 -15.47 -1.04 38.85
C THR A 51 -14.99 -1.15 40.30
N ASP A 52 -15.30 -0.13 41.09
CA ASP A 52 -14.98 -0.03 42.51
C ASP A 52 -15.96 -0.80 43.42
N GLN A 53 -17.01 -1.39 42.85
CA GLN A 53 -18.02 -2.16 43.58
C GLN A 53 -17.58 -3.61 43.82
N GLU A 54 -18.07 -4.23 44.90
CA GLU A 54 -17.80 -5.63 45.24
C GLU A 54 -18.27 -6.57 44.13
N GLY A 55 -17.37 -7.38 43.57
CA GLY A 55 -17.65 -8.24 42.40
C GLY A 55 -17.64 -7.53 41.04
N GLY A 56 -17.27 -6.25 41.00
CA GLY A 56 -17.41 -5.32 39.88
C GLY A 56 -16.46 -5.50 38.69
N THR A 57 -16.17 -6.73 38.25
CA THR A 57 -15.42 -6.93 37.00
C THR A 57 -16.29 -7.57 35.94
N TYR A 58 -16.39 -6.92 34.78
CA TYR A 58 -17.07 -7.48 33.61
C TYR A 58 -16.03 -7.70 32.51
N THR A 59 -16.01 -8.90 31.93
CA THR A 59 -15.21 -9.20 30.74
C THR A 59 -16.17 -9.56 29.62
N GLY A 60 -16.12 -8.80 28.52
CA GLY A 60 -16.97 -9.05 27.36
C GLY A 60 -16.59 -10.39 26.72
N SER A 61 -17.58 -11.26 26.51
CA SER A 61 -17.42 -12.55 25.83
C SER A 61 -18.36 -12.60 24.61
N PRO A 62 -17.95 -13.12 23.45
CA PRO A 62 -16.70 -13.86 23.18
C PRO A 62 -15.46 -12.98 22.94
N GLY A 63 -15.60 -11.65 23.04
CA GLY A 63 -14.56 -10.71 22.63
C GLY A 63 -14.66 -10.33 21.16
N VAL A 64 -13.62 -9.68 20.63
CA VAL A 64 -13.50 -9.28 19.23
C VAL A 64 -12.34 -10.03 18.59
N THR A 65 -12.61 -10.85 17.59
CA THR A 65 -11.57 -11.55 16.83
C THR A 65 -11.01 -10.64 15.75
N LEU A 66 -9.72 -10.29 15.85
CA LEU A 66 -8.97 -9.58 14.84
C LEU A 66 -8.17 -10.58 13.99
N SER A 67 -8.27 -10.47 12.67
CA SER A 67 -7.45 -11.21 11.73
C SER A 67 -6.69 -10.24 10.83
N VAL A 68 -5.36 -10.31 10.87
CA VAL A 68 -4.44 -9.46 10.09
C VAL A 68 -3.79 -10.32 9.00
N THR A 69 -3.86 -9.87 7.76
CA THR A 69 -3.35 -10.60 6.58
C THR A 69 -2.69 -9.64 5.59
N GLY A 70 -1.81 -10.19 4.75
CA GLY A 70 -1.37 -9.56 3.51
C GLY A 70 -2.13 -10.05 2.27
N LEU A 71 -1.87 -9.40 1.14
CA LEU A 71 -2.34 -9.84 -0.18
C LEU A 71 -1.25 -10.63 -0.90
N GLN A 72 -1.64 -11.65 -1.67
CA GLN A 72 -0.75 -12.39 -2.57
C GLN A 72 -1.44 -12.59 -3.91
N VAL A 73 -0.65 -12.73 -4.99
CA VAL A 73 -1.20 -13.11 -6.30
C VAL A 73 -0.93 -14.59 -6.54
N LYS A 74 -2.00 -15.36 -6.70
CA LYS A 74 -1.94 -16.74 -7.17
C LYS A 74 -2.12 -16.77 -8.69
N VAL A 75 -1.22 -17.46 -9.38
CA VAL A 75 -1.29 -17.65 -10.84
C VAL A 75 -1.72 -19.09 -11.14
N THR A 76 -2.81 -19.26 -11.88
CA THR A 76 -3.31 -20.57 -12.35
C THR A 76 -3.55 -20.54 -13.86
N GLY A 77 -3.88 -21.70 -14.44
CA GLY A 77 -4.20 -21.80 -15.88
C GLY A 77 -3.10 -22.43 -16.75
N GLY A 78 -3.42 -22.57 -18.04
CA GLY A 78 -2.61 -23.25 -19.05
C GLY A 78 -1.40 -22.44 -19.51
N HIS A 79 -0.77 -22.79 -20.63
CA HIS A 79 0.44 -22.09 -21.06
C HIS A 79 0.15 -20.63 -21.45
N GLN A 80 -0.90 -20.38 -22.23
CA GLN A 80 -1.27 -19.06 -22.78
C GLN A 80 -2.30 -18.32 -21.92
N ASP A 81 -3.40 -18.98 -21.55
CA ASP A 81 -4.45 -18.35 -20.74
C ASP A 81 -4.16 -18.58 -19.26
N LYS A 82 -3.88 -17.48 -18.55
CA LYS A 82 -3.59 -17.46 -17.13
C LYS A 82 -4.69 -16.72 -16.39
N THR A 83 -5.05 -17.24 -15.22
CA THR A 83 -5.94 -16.55 -14.29
C THR A 83 -5.12 -16.13 -13.09
N LEU A 84 -5.11 -14.84 -12.82
CA LEU A 84 -4.54 -14.25 -11.62
C LEU A 84 -5.65 -14.13 -10.58
N THR A 85 -5.36 -14.50 -9.34
CA THR A 85 -6.29 -14.33 -8.22
C THR A 85 -5.59 -13.58 -7.11
N CYS A 86 -6.14 -12.45 -6.69
CA CYS A 86 -5.70 -11.74 -5.51
C CYS A 86 -6.23 -12.47 -4.27
N ILE A 87 -5.36 -13.18 -3.57
CA ILE A 87 -5.74 -13.98 -2.40
C ILE A 87 -5.35 -13.27 -1.11
N THR A 88 -6.15 -13.53 -0.08
CA THR A 88 -6.02 -13.08 1.29
C THR A 88 -6.39 -14.27 2.19
N THR A 89 -5.81 -14.39 3.39
CA THR A 89 -6.14 -15.47 4.32
C THR A 89 -7.37 -15.16 5.17
N CYS A 90 -7.83 -13.91 5.19
CA CYS A 90 -9.05 -13.51 5.89
C CYS A 90 -10.13 -13.00 4.92
N THR A 91 -11.39 -13.14 5.33
CA THR A 91 -12.54 -12.56 4.63
C THR A 91 -12.56 -11.06 4.91
N LEU A 92 -12.17 -10.28 3.91
CA LEU A 92 -12.27 -8.83 3.99
C LEU A 92 -13.74 -8.42 4.08
N THR A 93 -14.05 -7.53 5.01
CA THR A 93 -15.40 -6.99 5.23
C THR A 93 -15.84 -6.18 4.00
N ASP A 94 -17.16 -6.05 3.79
CA ASP A 94 -17.77 -5.10 2.84
C ASP A 94 -17.56 -5.34 1.33
N ASN A 95 -17.29 -6.58 0.88
CA ASN A 95 -17.12 -6.92 -0.54
C ASN A 95 -16.13 -5.99 -1.26
N PRO A 96 -14.81 -6.12 -0.98
CA PRO A 96 -13.82 -5.15 -1.42
C PRO A 96 -13.70 -5.04 -2.94
N THR A 97 -13.48 -3.82 -3.42
CA THR A 97 -12.99 -3.56 -4.77
C THR A 97 -11.50 -3.90 -4.86
N PHE A 98 -11.12 -4.76 -5.80
CA PHE A 98 -9.71 -5.08 -6.05
C PHE A 98 -9.13 -4.19 -7.14
N ILE A 99 -7.88 -3.78 -6.99
CA ILE A 99 -7.15 -2.99 -7.97
C ILE A 99 -5.95 -3.81 -8.45
N TRP A 100 -5.83 -3.94 -9.76
CA TRP A 100 -4.70 -4.62 -10.38
C TRP A 100 -3.65 -3.64 -10.88
N TYR A 101 -2.39 -4.06 -10.80
CA TYR A 101 -1.25 -3.32 -11.31
C TYR A 101 -0.50 -4.21 -12.28
N LYS A 102 -0.30 -3.71 -13.51
CA LYS A 102 0.51 -4.35 -14.54
C LYS A 102 1.84 -3.62 -14.64
N ASN A 103 2.94 -4.33 -14.43
CA ASN A 103 4.29 -3.75 -14.46
C ASN A 103 4.44 -2.55 -13.50
N GLY A 104 3.65 -2.51 -12.42
CA GLY A 104 3.58 -1.40 -11.47
C GLY A 104 2.70 -0.22 -11.89
N GLN A 105 2.10 -0.24 -13.08
CA GLN A 105 1.09 0.73 -13.51
C GLN A 105 -0.30 0.26 -13.06
N ARG A 106 -1.08 1.15 -12.45
CA ARG A 106 -2.47 0.88 -12.04
C ARG A 106 -3.33 0.61 -13.27
N LEU A 107 -4.19 -0.40 -13.19
CA LEU A 107 -5.25 -0.66 -14.14
C LEU A 107 -6.57 -0.14 -13.56
N ASP A 108 -7.38 0.49 -14.40
CA ASP A 108 -8.73 0.93 -14.00
C ASP A 108 -9.72 -0.24 -14.01
N GLU A 109 -9.47 -1.27 -14.84
CA GLU A 109 -10.21 -2.53 -14.87
C GLU A 109 -9.22 -3.71 -15.06
N PRO A 110 -9.52 -4.92 -14.53
CA PRO A 110 -10.75 -5.26 -13.81
C PRO A 110 -10.73 -4.83 -12.34
N THR A 111 -11.93 -4.67 -11.77
CA THR A 111 -12.15 -4.43 -10.33
C THR A 111 -12.38 -5.71 -9.51
N SER A 112 -12.41 -6.87 -10.17
CA SER A 112 -12.66 -8.18 -9.56
C SER A 112 -11.42 -8.80 -8.91
N GLN A 113 -11.66 -9.68 -7.94
CA GLN A 113 -10.61 -10.48 -7.28
C GLN A 113 -9.81 -11.35 -8.25
N GLN A 114 -10.41 -11.74 -9.39
CA GLN A 114 -9.77 -12.51 -10.44
C GLN A 114 -9.52 -11.64 -11.68
N TYR A 115 -8.43 -11.92 -12.38
CA TYR A 115 -8.08 -11.26 -13.64
C TYR A 115 -7.48 -12.26 -14.62
N SER A 116 -8.15 -12.47 -15.75
CA SER A 116 -7.65 -13.30 -16.84
C SER A 116 -6.71 -12.51 -17.74
N VAL A 117 -5.53 -13.06 -17.97
CA VAL A 117 -4.48 -12.45 -18.79
C VAL A 117 -3.94 -13.46 -19.79
N ASN A 118 -3.54 -12.97 -20.96
CA ASN A 118 -2.78 -13.78 -21.90
C ASN A 118 -1.28 -13.64 -21.61
N SER A 119 -0.59 -14.78 -21.49
CA SER A 119 0.79 -14.89 -21.00
C SER A 119 1.88 -14.62 -22.04
N TYR A 120 1.55 -14.13 -23.25
CA TYR A 120 2.56 -13.86 -24.29
C TYR A 120 3.71 -12.94 -23.85
N TYR A 121 3.50 -12.15 -22.81
CA TYR A 121 4.44 -11.12 -22.38
C TYR A 121 5.05 -11.46 -21.01
N SER A 122 6.32 -11.09 -20.86
CA SER A 122 7.06 -11.11 -19.60
C SER A 122 6.63 -9.95 -18.70
N ASP A 123 5.35 -9.87 -18.37
CA ASP A 123 4.76 -8.84 -17.52
C ASP A 123 4.67 -9.32 -16.05
N SER A 124 4.71 -8.35 -15.13
CA SER A 124 4.45 -8.58 -13.71
C SER A 124 3.09 -8.05 -13.30
N TYR A 125 2.48 -8.72 -12.32
CA TYR A 125 1.21 -8.29 -11.75
C TYR A 125 1.26 -8.27 -10.22
N SER A 126 0.65 -7.25 -9.63
CA SER A 126 0.35 -7.17 -8.20
C SER A 126 -1.08 -6.67 -8.03
N CYS A 127 -1.67 -6.91 -6.87
CA CYS A 127 -3.01 -6.42 -6.54
C CYS A 127 -3.02 -5.63 -5.23
N ALA A 128 -4.05 -4.80 -5.06
CA ALA A 128 -4.37 -4.10 -3.83
C ALA A 128 -5.89 -4.06 -3.63
N VAL A 129 -6.33 -3.56 -2.49
CA VAL A 129 -7.74 -3.25 -2.23
C VAL A 129 -7.92 -1.73 -2.29
N GLU A 130 -9.02 -1.29 -2.86
CA GLU A 130 -9.38 0.14 -2.91
C GLU A 130 -9.46 0.74 -1.51
N GLY A 131 -8.86 1.92 -1.31
CA GLY A 131 -8.70 2.55 0.00
C GLY A 131 -7.49 2.04 0.80
N HIS A 132 -6.84 0.97 0.34
CA HIS A 132 -5.66 0.36 0.96
C HIS A 132 -4.54 0.10 -0.08
N GLU A 133 -4.41 0.98 -1.08
CA GLU A 133 -3.39 0.90 -2.14
C GLU A 133 -1.96 1.10 -1.65
N ASP A 134 -1.72 1.30 -0.38
CA ASP A 134 -0.38 1.29 0.17
C ASP A 134 0.07 -0.14 0.54
N HIS A 135 -0.87 -1.07 0.74
CA HIS A 135 -0.64 -2.47 1.12
C HIS A 135 -0.79 -3.42 -0.08
N HIS A 136 0.01 -3.20 -1.13
CA HIS A 136 -0.03 -4.09 -2.30
C HIS A 136 0.52 -5.47 -1.98
N SER A 137 0.03 -6.47 -2.71
CA SER A 137 0.72 -7.74 -2.84
C SER A 137 2.13 -7.54 -3.43
N PRO A 138 3.07 -8.44 -3.14
CA PRO A 138 4.26 -8.59 -3.97
C PRO A 138 3.88 -8.80 -5.44
N ALA A 139 4.72 -8.29 -6.35
CA ALA A 139 4.52 -8.48 -7.78
C ALA A 139 5.02 -9.86 -8.22
N VAL A 140 4.22 -10.57 -9.00
CA VAL A 140 4.54 -11.90 -9.55
C VAL A 140 4.75 -11.84 -11.06
N CYS A 141 5.72 -12.58 -11.58
CA CYS A 141 5.88 -12.78 -13.01
C CYS A 141 4.88 -13.83 -13.49
N VAL A 142 4.11 -13.53 -14.54
CA VAL A 142 3.12 -14.48 -15.09
C VAL A 142 3.82 -15.64 -15.81
N GLN A 143 4.95 -15.34 -16.46
CA GLN A 143 5.75 -16.30 -17.20
C GLN A 143 7.23 -16.16 -16.82
N GLY A 144 7.87 -17.30 -16.53
CA GLY A 144 9.29 -17.37 -16.18
C GLY A 144 9.62 -16.70 -14.84
N GLN A 145 10.92 -16.49 -14.61
CA GLN A 145 11.44 -15.88 -13.38
C GLN A 145 11.71 -14.38 -13.51
N ILE A 146 11.88 -13.89 -14.75
CA ILE A 146 12.23 -12.50 -15.06
C ILE A 146 11.09 -11.87 -15.85
N CYS A 147 10.63 -10.73 -15.36
CA CYS A 147 9.54 -9.97 -15.97
C CYS A 147 9.77 -8.47 -15.79
N LYS A 148 9.12 -7.69 -16.64
CA LYS A 148 8.99 -6.25 -16.55
C LYS A 148 8.33 -5.90 -15.23
N ARG A 149 9.01 -5.17 -14.36
CA ARG A 149 8.42 -4.68 -13.11
C ARG A 149 9.00 -3.34 -12.72
N VAL A 150 8.16 -2.49 -12.16
CA VAL A 150 8.61 -1.32 -11.40
C VAL A 150 8.82 -1.75 -9.94
N THR A 151 9.96 -1.34 -9.36
CA THR A 151 10.25 -1.54 -7.94
C THR A 151 10.54 -0.19 -7.30
N TYR A 152 9.66 0.24 -6.39
CA TYR A 152 9.83 1.47 -5.63
C TYR A 152 10.80 1.25 -4.47
N THR A 153 11.72 2.19 -4.24
CA THR A 153 12.67 2.14 -3.12
C THR A 153 11.95 2.29 -1.78
N LYS A 154 10.98 3.21 -1.71
CA LYS A 154 10.08 3.40 -0.57
C LYS A 154 8.68 3.70 -1.09
N ARG A 155 7.67 3.04 -0.52
CA ARG A 155 6.25 3.29 -0.82
C ARG A 155 5.62 4.35 0.09
N ARG A 156 6.19 4.53 1.28
CA ARG A 156 5.79 5.54 2.26
C ARG A 156 7.01 6.29 2.74
N ILE A 157 6.90 7.60 2.75
CA ILE A 157 7.96 8.50 3.19
C ILE A 157 7.31 9.55 4.09
N CYS A 158 7.81 9.69 5.31
CA CYS A 158 7.45 10.75 6.24
C CYS A 158 8.71 11.58 6.51
N VAL A 159 8.65 12.87 6.19
CA VAL A 159 9.80 13.81 6.20
C VAL A 159 9.32 15.20 6.62
N PHE A 160 10.22 16.02 7.13
CA PHE A 160 9.89 17.35 7.66
C PHE A 160 9.62 18.37 6.55
N LYS A 161 8.73 19.32 6.83
CA LYS A 161 8.56 20.55 6.04
C LYS A 161 9.91 21.28 5.88
N GLY A 162 10.17 21.83 4.69
CA GLY A 162 11.40 22.52 4.31
C GLY A 162 12.56 21.59 3.92
N SER A 163 12.42 20.27 4.13
CA SER A 163 13.46 19.30 3.77
C SER A 163 13.42 18.92 2.27
N THR A 164 14.34 18.05 1.87
CA THR A 164 14.42 17.47 0.52
C THR A 164 14.12 15.98 0.58
N VAL A 165 13.37 15.46 -0.39
CA VAL A 165 13.09 14.03 -0.53
C VAL A 165 13.42 13.55 -1.94
N ASP A 166 13.99 12.35 -2.01
CA ASP A 166 14.16 11.58 -3.24
C ASP A 166 13.13 10.44 -3.27
N ILE A 167 12.26 10.46 -4.28
CA ILE A 167 11.27 9.41 -4.56
C ILE A 167 11.77 8.63 -5.78
N SER A 168 12.13 7.37 -5.56
CA SER A 168 12.82 6.56 -6.58
C SER A 168 12.12 5.24 -6.88
N CYS A 169 12.18 4.83 -8.13
CA CYS A 169 11.90 3.46 -8.54
C CYS A 169 12.87 2.97 -9.62
N THR A 170 13.00 1.66 -9.76
CA THR A 170 13.70 1.02 -10.88
C THR A 170 12.70 0.29 -11.77
N TYR A 171 13.05 0.10 -13.04
CA TYR A 171 12.25 -0.68 -13.98
C TYR A 171 13.12 -1.71 -14.70
N VAL A 172 12.60 -2.93 -14.82
CA VAL A 172 13.24 -4.01 -15.60
C VAL A 172 12.75 -3.94 -17.04
N GLY A 173 13.51 -3.29 -17.92
CA GLY A 173 13.19 -3.20 -19.34
C GLY A 173 13.71 -1.90 -19.97
N TYR A 174 13.31 -1.65 -21.23
CA TYR A 174 13.66 -0.43 -21.95
C TYR A 174 12.50 0.56 -21.93
N VAL A 175 12.74 1.74 -21.37
CA VAL A 175 11.78 2.85 -21.30
C VAL A 175 12.15 3.88 -22.35
N THR A 176 11.20 4.41 -23.13
CA THR A 176 11.45 5.48 -24.11
C THR A 176 11.19 6.86 -23.53
N SER A 177 10.18 6.97 -22.67
CA SER A 177 9.85 8.19 -21.93
C SER A 177 9.29 7.80 -20.58
N SER A 178 9.57 8.59 -19.55
CA SER A 178 8.96 8.44 -18.24
C SER A 178 8.75 9.78 -17.58
N LEU A 179 7.82 9.81 -16.63
CA LEU A 179 7.56 10.98 -15.80
C LEU A 179 7.01 10.54 -14.44
N TRP A 180 7.11 11.46 -13.48
CA TRP A 180 6.39 11.38 -12.22
C TRP A 180 5.21 12.33 -12.23
N PHE A 181 4.10 11.93 -11.59
CA PHE A 181 2.90 12.75 -11.46
C PHE A 181 2.21 12.49 -10.13
N SER A 182 1.31 13.39 -9.74
CA SER A 182 0.46 13.20 -8.57
C SER A 182 -1.02 13.27 -8.96
N PRO A 183 -1.82 12.21 -8.73
CA PRO A 183 -3.26 12.22 -9.00
C PRO A 183 -4.01 13.35 -8.28
N LYS A 184 -3.52 13.81 -7.13
CA LYS A 184 -4.03 14.98 -6.39
C LYS A 184 -4.05 16.25 -7.26
N ARG A 185 -3.19 16.33 -8.28
CA ARG A 185 -3.09 17.46 -9.21
C ARG A 185 -3.86 17.22 -10.53
N SER A 186 -4.58 16.11 -10.67
CA SER A 186 -5.31 15.78 -11.89
C SER A 186 -6.35 16.83 -12.30
N ALA A 187 -6.87 17.61 -11.34
CA ALA A 187 -7.77 18.73 -11.58
C ALA A 187 -7.20 19.74 -12.59
N SER A 188 -5.89 20.00 -12.57
CA SER A 188 -5.23 20.99 -13.43
C SER A 188 -4.74 20.43 -14.78
N TRP A 189 -4.87 19.13 -15.04
CA TRP A 189 -4.41 18.54 -16.29
C TRP A 189 -5.29 18.95 -17.46
N ILE A 190 -4.65 19.27 -18.59
CA ILE A 190 -5.31 19.61 -19.86
C ILE A 190 -6.15 18.42 -20.37
N ASN A 191 -5.60 17.21 -20.27
CA ASN A 191 -6.30 15.98 -20.63
C ASN A 191 -6.31 15.03 -19.42
N LYS A 192 -7.51 14.68 -18.95
CA LYS A 192 -7.73 13.82 -17.79
C LYS A 192 -7.21 12.38 -17.95
N LEU A 193 -7.05 11.93 -19.19
CA LEU A 193 -6.55 10.59 -19.51
C LEU A 193 -5.02 10.52 -19.57
N THR A 194 -4.33 11.65 -19.67
CA THR A 194 -2.87 11.69 -19.80
C THR A 194 -2.26 12.44 -18.62
N PRO A 195 -1.57 11.74 -17.70
CA PRO A 195 -0.88 12.39 -16.60
C PRO A 195 0.13 13.41 -17.09
N GLU A 196 0.17 14.56 -16.43
CA GLU A 196 1.16 15.59 -16.71
C GLU A 196 2.37 15.46 -15.78
N ASP A 197 3.56 15.71 -16.35
CA ASP A 197 4.82 15.70 -15.62
C ASP A 197 4.79 16.73 -14.48
N LEU A 198 5.17 16.29 -13.28
CA LEU A 198 5.17 17.11 -12.07
C LEU A 198 6.04 18.38 -12.22
N THR A 199 7.11 18.32 -13.03
CA THR A 199 8.00 19.47 -13.31
C THR A 199 7.28 20.62 -14.01
N ARG A 200 6.16 20.34 -14.69
CA ARG A 200 5.33 21.36 -15.36
C ARG A 200 4.30 22.01 -14.44
N ASN A 201 4.13 21.48 -13.23
CA ASN A 201 3.15 22.01 -12.29
C ASN A 201 3.69 23.30 -11.63
N PRO A 202 2.98 24.43 -11.73
CA PRO A 202 3.44 25.71 -11.16
C PRO A 202 3.70 25.66 -9.65
N GLY A 203 2.98 24.82 -8.90
CA GLY A 203 3.19 24.64 -7.46
C GLY A 203 4.55 24.03 -7.11
N TYR A 204 5.20 23.36 -8.06
CA TYR A 204 6.50 22.70 -7.92
C TYR A 204 7.63 23.43 -8.68
N ALA A 205 7.33 24.58 -9.28
CA ALA A 205 8.30 25.34 -10.07
C ALA A 205 9.56 25.68 -9.25
N GLY A 206 10.73 25.33 -9.80
CA GLY A 206 12.03 25.55 -9.15
C GLY A 206 12.33 24.64 -7.95
N ARG A 207 11.43 23.72 -7.59
CA ARG A 207 11.59 22.81 -6.43
C ARG A 207 11.73 21.34 -6.81
N VAL A 208 11.55 21.01 -8.09
CA VAL A 208 11.51 19.63 -8.57
C VAL A 208 12.50 19.41 -9.69
N GLU A 209 13.27 18.32 -9.59
CA GLU A 209 14.19 17.87 -10.62
C GLU A 209 14.21 16.33 -10.69
N TYR A 210 14.67 15.80 -11.84
CA TYR A 210 14.98 14.38 -11.94
C TYR A 210 16.44 14.13 -11.57
N ALA A 211 16.65 13.50 -10.41
CA ALA A 211 17.97 13.17 -9.90
C ALA A 211 18.50 11.85 -10.48
N GLY A 212 19.82 11.73 -10.65
CA GLY A 212 20.47 10.47 -11.01
C GLY A 212 20.24 9.99 -12.44
N ARG A 213 19.68 10.84 -13.32
CA ARG A 213 19.61 10.55 -14.76
C ARG A 213 20.95 10.92 -15.40
N GLU A 214 21.79 9.93 -15.69
CA GLU A 214 22.87 10.13 -16.66
C GLU A 214 22.24 10.50 -18.00
N SER A 215 22.67 11.62 -18.57
CA SER A 215 22.09 12.14 -19.81
C SER A 215 22.18 11.08 -20.92
N GLY A 216 21.03 10.68 -21.48
CA GLY A 216 20.95 9.69 -22.57
C GLY A 216 20.77 8.23 -22.16
N THR A 217 20.75 7.86 -20.87
CA THR A 217 20.48 6.47 -20.47
C THR A 217 18.99 6.24 -20.19
N TYR A 218 18.42 5.24 -20.88
CA TYR A 218 17.07 4.72 -20.63
C TYR A 218 17.03 3.71 -19.48
N LYS A 219 18.08 3.72 -18.65
CA LYS A 219 18.42 2.68 -17.68
C LYS A 219 19.00 3.34 -16.44
N GLY A 220 18.27 3.30 -15.34
CA GLY A 220 18.69 3.91 -14.09
C GLY A 220 17.56 3.97 -13.08
N PRO A 221 17.84 4.33 -11.82
CA PRO A 221 16.78 4.69 -10.90
C PRO A 221 16.08 5.96 -11.41
N PHE A 222 14.78 5.86 -11.64
CA PHE A 222 13.93 7.00 -11.98
C PHE A 222 13.62 7.75 -10.70
N THR A 223 14.44 8.76 -10.38
CA THR A 223 14.31 9.51 -9.13
C THR A 223 13.74 10.90 -9.37
N LEU A 224 12.65 11.19 -8.68
CA LEU A 224 12.09 12.52 -8.51
C LEU A 224 12.64 13.11 -7.22
N ARG A 225 13.30 14.25 -7.30
CA ARG A 225 13.71 15.03 -6.13
C ARG A 225 12.76 16.20 -5.95
N ILE A 226 12.30 16.41 -4.72
CA ILE A 226 11.51 17.57 -4.31
C ILE A 226 12.25 18.26 -3.16
N THR A 227 12.63 19.52 -3.35
CA THR A 227 13.28 20.38 -2.35
C THR A 227 12.27 21.34 -1.73
N ASP A 228 12.57 21.91 -0.55
CA ASP A 228 11.68 22.87 0.13
C ASP A 228 10.26 22.29 0.26
N LEU A 229 10.15 21.10 0.86
CA LEU A 229 8.88 20.39 1.00
C LEU A 229 7.85 21.18 1.79
N ARG A 230 6.59 21.10 1.37
CA ARG A 230 5.47 21.79 2.01
C ARG A 230 4.40 20.79 2.43
N GLU A 231 3.55 21.18 3.37
CA GLU A 231 2.45 20.32 3.82
C GLU A 231 1.50 19.95 2.67
N GLU A 232 1.27 20.89 1.74
CA GLU A 232 0.44 20.66 0.57
C GLU A 232 1.04 19.67 -0.45
N ASP A 233 2.35 19.41 -0.37
CA ASP A 233 3.05 18.41 -1.18
C ASP A 233 2.77 16.97 -0.68
N SER A 234 2.13 16.81 0.49
CA SER A 234 1.67 15.50 0.94
C SER A 234 0.62 14.94 -0.03
N ALA A 235 0.98 13.87 -0.74
CA ALA A 235 0.19 13.26 -1.79
C ALA A 235 0.69 11.86 -2.17
N GLU A 236 -0.09 11.15 -2.98
CA GLU A 236 0.40 10.02 -3.75
C GLU A 236 1.23 10.53 -4.95
N TYR A 237 2.39 9.90 -5.16
CA TYR A 237 3.26 10.13 -6.32
C TYR A 237 3.35 8.85 -7.12
N ARG A 238 3.04 8.93 -8.42
CA ARG A 238 3.02 7.79 -9.34
C ARG A 238 4.07 7.97 -10.42
N PHE A 239 4.71 6.87 -10.77
CA PHE A 239 5.61 6.78 -11.91
C PHE A 239 4.87 6.20 -13.12
N THR A 240 5.01 6.82 -14.29
CA THR A 240 4.53 6.26 -15.54
C THR A 240 5.60 6.34 -16.62
N PHE A 241 5.51 5.43 -17.59
CA PHE A 241 6.51 5.26 -18.62
C PHE A 241 5.87 4.69 -19.89
N LYS A 242 6.56 4.90 -21.01
CA LYS A 242 6.29 4.26 -22.29
C LYS A 242 7.43 3.30 -22.62
N THR A 243 7.11 2.20 -23.26
CA THR A 243 8.08 1.22 -23.77
C THR A 243 7.95 1.11 -25.27
N ILE A 244 8.97 0.59 -25.94
CA ILE A 244 8.83 0.17 -27.35
C ILE A 244 7.91 -1.06 -27.35
N GLN A 245 6.80 -1.01 -28.08
CA GLN A 245 6.09 -2.22 -28.49
C GLN A 245 6.89 -2.81 -29.63
N LEU A 246 7.51 -3.97 -29.38
CA LEU A 246 8.08 -4.82 -30.42
C LEU A 246 6.98 -5.75 -30.94
#